data_AF-A0A938MBU2-F1
#
_entry.id   AF-A0A938MBU2-F1
#
_cell.length_a   1.000
_cell.length_b   1.000
_cell.length_c   1.000
_cell.angle_alpha   90.00
_cell.angle_beta   90.00
_cell.angle_gamma   90.00
#
_symmetry.space_group_name_H-M   'P 1'
#
loop_
_entity.id
_entity.type
_entity.pdbx_description
1 polymer ?
#
loop_
_entity_poly.entity_id
_entity_poly.type
_entity_poly.pdbx_seq_one_letter_code
_entity_poly.pdbx_strand_id
1 'polypeptide(L)'
;MKLCAGSLALVFAGVLALTSFALAQERRSGMKHPVLAHAVDPKRAAEYERAVARVMAMSEDEMLAFVPPWAYVAYCECPNCYGGVEGNGVLVWSIEQPEQLKCRFCGTVVLPNEKYPEDRVLTGRNKLGDEIRFPYYHNEEKKVPHFLSTHLWRLKRAWLTAQCEALGRAYLATGKEDYARRVALALDRMAQRYPHYPVMQNLPRRFTFRESQDPPYLWDSGKWNYFHNEIPIEIIPAYDVVYDSPAFGELSRQRGYDVRAKIEKDFLKAAFAAAEVSKYHVSNVVGYDVRSAAILGWVIAEPRYVHWAFARMKENMDVGFFRDGMWHEAPSYHYMTIGGLKRCFDAIRGYSDPPGYVDAVDGTRFDNLEPEKQLPFWAKAQRAPEVIGFPNGI
;
A
#
# COMPACT_ATOMS: atom_id res chain seq x y z
N MET A 1 9.27 -6.24 74.80
CA MET A 1 10.21 -7.24 75.35
C MET A 1 10.78 -8.04 74.19
N LYS A 2 12.07 -7.84 73.85
CA LYS A 2 12.86 -8.50 72.75
C LYS A 2 12.32 -8.24 71.31
N LEU A 3 13.09 -7.85 70.28
CA LEU A 3 14.32 -8.42 69.66
C LEU A 3 14.04 -9.84 69.10
N CYS A 4 14.44 -10.34 67.92
CA CYS A 4 15.28 -9.91 66.76
C CYS A 4 15.03 -10.94 65.60
N ALA A 5 15.53 -10.88 64.35
CA ALA A 5 16.10 -9.85 63.44
C ALA A 5 16.38 -10.49 62.04
N GLY A 6 16.61 -9.68 60.99
CA GLY A 6 17.23 -10.09 59.71
C GLY A 6 16.24 -10.54 58.62
N SER A 7 16.18 -9.91 57.44
CA SER A 7 17.18 -9.83 56.35
C SER A 7 17.17 -11.03 55.39
N LEU A 8 16.67 -10.86 54.17
CA LEU A 8 17.44 -11.13 52.94
C LEU A 8 16.85 -10.39 51.73
N ALA A 9 17.68 -10.14 50.73
CA ALA A 9 17.38 -9.28 49.58
C ALA A 9 16.62 -10.00 48.45
N LEU A 10 15.92 -9.22 47.63
CA LEU A 10 15.66 -9.56 46.22
C LEU A 10 15.55 -8.31 45.34
N VAL A 11 16.70 -7.64 45.18
CA VAL A 11 16.96 -6.78 44.03
C VAL A 11 17.24 -7.70 42.85
N PHE A 12 16.30 -7.89 41.92
CA PHE A 12 16.54 -8.22 40.50
C PHE A 12 15.20 -8.36 39.71
N ALA A 13 14.52 -7.23 39.48
CA ALA A 13 13.33 -7.17 38.60
C ALA A 13 13.62 -6.50 37.23
N GLY A 14 14.85 -6.03 36.99
CA GLY A 14 15.16 -5.11 35.88
C GLY A 14 15.70 -5.71 34.57
N VAL A 15 15.97 -7.03 34.49
CA VAL A 15 16.73 -7.61 33.35
C VAL A 15 15.92 -8.59 32.49
N LEU A 16 14.88 -9.25 33.02
CA LEU A 16 14.09 -10.24 32.28
C LEU A 16 13.11 -9.66 31.22
N ALA A 17 12.84 -8.36 31.25
CA ALA A 17 11.96 -7.70 30.27
C ALA A 17 12.68 -7.28 28.97
N LEU A 18 14.02 -7.19 28.98
CA LEU A 18 14.81 -6.79 27.80
C LEU A 18 15.26 -7.99 26.96
N THR A 19 15.48 -9.15 27.59
CA THR A 19 15.85 -10.40 26.88
C THR A 19 14.68 -11.03 26.14
N SER A 20 13.45 -10.85 26.61
CA SER A 20 12.24 -11.43 26.00
C SER A 20 11.81 -10.71 24.70
N PHE A 21 12.18 -9.43 24.51
CA PHE A 21 12.00 -8.75 23.22
C PHE A 21 13.03 -9.20 22.18
N ALA A 22 14.31 -9.38 22.56
CA ALA A 22 15.34 -9.88 21.64
C ALA A 22 15.04 -11.31 21.16
N LEU A 23 14.62 -12.20 22.08
CA LEU A 23 14.28 -13.60 21.76
C LEU A 23 12.96 -13.76 20.97
N ALA A 24 12.09 -12.75 20.95
CA ALA A 24 10.92 -12.73 20.08
C ALA A 24 11.28 -12.46 18.60
N GLN A 25 12.45 -11.87 18.35
CA GLN A 25 12.90 -11.51 17.01
C GLN A 25 13.53 -12.71 16.26
N GLU A 26 14.15 -13.65 16.97
CA GLU A 26 14.77 -14.87 16.40
C GLU A 26 13.77 -16.02 16.08
N ARG A 27 12.49 -15.89 16.43
CA ARG A 27 11.47 -16.96 16.23
C ARG A 27 10.39 -16.67 15.20
N ARG A 28 10.56 -15.64 14.37
CA ARG A 28 9.63 -15.29 13.26
C ARG A 28 9.80 -16.19 12.02
N SER A 29 9.66 -17.50 12.21
CA SER A 29 9.73 -18.56 11.19
C SER A 29 11.08 -18.70 10.47
N GLY A 30 11.36 -19.89 9.93
CA GLY A 30 12.54 -20.15 9.08
C GLY A 30 12.39 -19.61 7.64
N MET A 31 11.63 -18.55 7.46
CA MET A 31 11.34 -17.93 6.17
C MET A 31 12.51 -17.02 5.78
N LYS A 32 13.02 -17.17 4.55
CA LYS A 32 14.17 -16.43 4.04
C LYS A 32 13.68 -15.38 3.05
N HIS A 33 14.04 -14.11 3.25
CA HIS A 33 13.69 -13.05 2.32
C HIS A 33 14.71 -12.93 1.17
N PRO A 34 14.30 -12.36 0.01
CA PRO A 34 12.92 -12.07 -0.37
C PRO A 34 12.09 -13.34 -0.60
N VAL A 35 10.81 -13.32 -0.23
CA VAL A 35 9.88 -14.44 -0.46
C VAL A 35 9.17 -14.35 -1.81
N LEU A 36 9.14 -13.17 -2.42
CA LEU A 36 8.55 -12.94 -3.74
C LEU A 36 9.61 -13.09 -4.85
N ALA A 37 9.18 -13.49 -6.04
CA ALA A 37 10.05 -13.59 -7.21
C ALA A 37 10.26 -12.23 -7.89
N HIS A 38 11.33 -11.52 -7.55
CA HIS A 38 11.60 -10.15 -8.05
C HIS A 38 12.22 -10.05 -9.45
N ALA A 39 12.64 -11.18 -10.05
CA ALA A 39 13.26 -11.25 -11.39
C ALA A 39 14.37 -10.20 -11.60
N VAL A 40 15.49 -10.38 -10.89
CA VAL A 40 16.69 -9.54 -10.97
C VAL A 40 17.85 -10.38 -11.51
N ASP A 41 18.56 -9.86 -12.52
CA ASP A 41 19.78 -10.47 -13.05
C ASP A 41 21.00 -9.70 -12.53
N PRO A 42 21.85 -10.30 -11.65
CA PRO A 42 23.06 -9.64 -11.15
C PRO A 42 24.01 -9.14 -12.26
N LYS A 43 24.00 -9.74 -13.46
CA LYS A 43 24.81 -9.27 -14.59
C LYS A 43 24.36 -7.89 -15.11
N ARG A 44 23.14 -7.46 -14.78
CA ARG A 44 22.58 -6.14 -15.10
C ARG A 44 22.75 -5.12 -13.96
N ALA A 45 23.57 -5.41 -12.94
CA ALA A 45 23.86 -4.50 -11.82
C ALA A 45 24.03 -3.03 -12.24
N ALA A 46 24.94 -2.74 -13.19
CA ALA A 46 25.21 -1.39 -13.67
C ALA A 46 23.99 -0.68 -14.32
N GLU A 47 22.99 -1.42 -14.80
CA GLU A 47 21.73 -0.85 -15.29
C GLU A 47 20.82 -0.42 -14.12
N TYR A 48 20.68 -1.28 -13.11
CA TYR A 48 19.90 -0.95 -11.91
C TYR A 48 20.54 0.22 -11.13
N GLU A 49 21.87 0.28 -11.05
CA GLU A 49 22.60 1.40 -10.45
C GLU A 49 22.36 2.73 -11.20
N ARG A 50 22.35 2.70 -12.54
CA ARG A 50 21.97 3.88 -13.35
C ARG A 50 20.52 4.30 -13.13
N ALA A 51 19.60 3.34 -12.99
CA ALA A 51 18.18 3.62 -12.76
C ALA A 51 17.93 4.36 -11.43
N VAL A 52 18.73 4.11 -10.39
CA VAL A 52 18.60 4.76 -9.07
C VAL A 52 19.50 5.98 -8.89
N ALA A 53 20.34 6.33 -9.87
CA ALA A 53 21.32 7.41 -9.75
C ALA A 53 20.69 8.76 -9.33
N ARG A 54 19.48 9.07 -9.83
CA ARG A 54 18.78 10.33 -9.49
C ARG A 54 18.37 10.40 -8.01
N VAL A 55 17.79 9.33 -7.46
CA VAL A 55 17.36 9.30 -6.06
C VAL A 55 18.55 9.18 -5.10
N MET A 56 19.62 8.50 -5.50
CA MET A 56 20.85 8.39 -4.71
C MET A 56 21.64 9.70 -4.65
N ALA A 57 21.53 10.56 -5.68
CA ALA A 57 22.10 11.90 -5.69
C ALA A 57 21.34 12.91 -4.82
N MET A 58 20.10 12.61 -4.39
CA MET A 58 19.37 13.43 -3.41
C MET A 58 19.86 13.12 -2.00
N SER A 59 19.84 14.09 -1.10
CA SER A 59 19.96 13.83 0.34
C SER A 59 18.81 12.95 0.85
N GLU A 60 18.97 12.38 2.05
CA GLU A 60 17.90 11.60 2.69
C GLU A 60 16.66 12.46 2.93
N ASP A 61 16.82 13.71 3.39
CA ASP A 61 15.68 14.61 3.66
C ASP A 61 14.94 15.08 2.39
N GLU A 62 15.65 15.39 1.30
CA GLU A 62 15.02 15.73 0.01
C GLU A 62 14.19 14.58 -0.54
N MET A 63 14.70 13.34 -0.43
CA MET A 63 13.96 12.13 -0.81
C MET A 63 12.74 11.92 0.11
N LEU A 64 12.90 12.10 1.42
CA LEU A 64 11.82 11.90 2.40
C LEU A 64 10.74 12.99 2.35
N ALA A 65 11.03 14.17 1.80
CA ALA A 65 10.05 15.22 1.52
C ALA A 65 9.01 14.81 0.44
N PHE A 66 9.25 13.70 -0.30
CA PHE A 66 8.31 13.17 -1.27
C PHE A 66 7.28 12.22 -0.64
N VAL A 67 7.43 11.84 0.63
CA VAL A 67 6.32 11.24 1.41
C VAL A 67 5.35 12.37 1.76
N PRO A 68 4.08 12.31 1.32
CA PRO A 68 3.11 13.36 1.59
C PRO A 68 2.95 13.65 3.09
N PRO A 69 2.67 14.91 3.49
CA PRO A 69 2.36 15.22 4.88
C PRO A 69 1.06 14.54 5.31
N TRP A 70 0.08 14.41 4.41
CA TRP A 70 -1.28 13.89 4.62
C TRP A 70 -1.73 13.03 3.42
N ALA A 71 -3.03 12.75 3.30
CA ALA A 71 -3.62 12.18 2.08
C ALA A 71 -3.40 13.08 0.83
N TYR A 72 -3.64 12.53 -0.37
CA TYR A 72 -3.47 13.22 -1.66
C TYR A 72 -4.78 13.22 -2.46
N VAL A 73 -4.91 14.07 -3.50
CA VAL A 73 -6.05 14.02 -4.45
C VAL A 73 -5.67 13.26 -5.72
N ALA A 74 -6.49 12.30 -6.12
CA ALA A 74 -6.22 11.44 -7.27
C ALA A 74 -6.56 12.10 -8.62
N TYR A 75 -7.62 12.90 -8.63
CA TYR A 75 -8.21 13.53 -9.82
C TYR A 75 -8.07 15.04 -9.72
N CYS A 76 -7.42 15.67 -10.69
CA CYS A 76 -7.26 17.12 -10.72
C CYS A 76 -7.39 17.62 -12.16
N GLU A 77 -8.40 18.43 -12.43
CA GLU A 77 -8.61 19.04 -13.75
C GLU A 77 -7.62 20.20 -13.98
N CYS A 78 -7.47 20.62 -15.22
CA CYS A 78 -6.73 21.85 -15.51
C CYS A 78 -7.68 23.05 -15.37
N PRO A 79 -7.44 24.00 -14.44
CA PRO A 79 -8.31 25.15 -14.24
C PRO A 79 -8.34 26.11 -15.44
N ASN A 80 -7.41 25.98 -16.39
CA ASN A 80 -7.38 26.75 -17.64
C ASN A 80 -8.31 26.18 -18.71
N CYS A 81 -8.11 24.92 -19.11
CA CYS A 81 -8.75 24.35 -20.30
C CYS A 81 -9.77 23.23 -20.02
N TYR A 82 -9.78 22.65 -18.83
CA TYR A 82 -10.61 21.47 -18.49
C TYR A 82 -10.46 20.29 -19.46
N GLY A 83 -9.32 20.19 -20.15
CA GLY A 83 -9.04 19.12 -21.11
C GLY A 83 -8.82 17.76 -20.45
N GLY A 84 -9.23 16.71 -21.15
CA GLY A 84 -9.25 15.34 -20.63
C GLY A 84 -10.63 14.94 -20.09
N VAL A 85 -10.65 13.89 -19.27
CA VAL A 85 -11.88 13.39 -18.63
C VAL A 85 -11.63 13.36 -17.13
N GLU A 86 -12.50 14.02 -16.36
CA GLU A 86 -12.61 13.88 -14.90
C GLU A 86 -11.31 14.10 -14.10
N GLY A 87 -10.39 14.93 -14.61
CA GLY A 87 -9.10 15.18 -13.96
C GLY A 87 -8.14 13.98 -13.96
N ASN A 88 -8.44 12.91 -14.70
CA ASN A 88 -7.63 11.70 -14.73
C ASN A 88 -6.35 11.89 -15.58
N GLY A 89 -5.21 11.99 -14.89
CA GLY A 89 -3.88 12.17 -15.50
C GLY A 89 -3.69 13.48 -16.28
N VAL A 90 -4.55 14.48 -16.05
CA VAL A 90 -4.57 15.76 -16.81
C VAL A 90 -3.30 16.59 -16.58
N LEU A 91 -2.77 16.53 -15.35
CA LEU A 91 -1.56 17.23 -14.94
C LEU A 91 -0.37 16.26 -14.96
N VAL A 92 0.73 16.70 -15.58
CA VAL A 92 2.00 15.98 -15.64
C VAL A 92 3.07 16.69 -14.81
N TRP A 93 4.02 15.91 -14.34
CA TRP A 93 5.08 16.28 -13.40
C TRP A 93 6.38 15.58 -13.80
N SER A 94 7.53 16.13 -13.38
CA SER A 94 8.85 15.52 -13.58
C SER A 94 9.76 15.82 -12.39
N ILE A 95 10.63 14.86 -12.05
CA ILE A 95 11.66 15.01 -11.01
C ILE A 95 12.66 16.15 -11.30
N GLU A 96 12.77 16.59 -12.55
CA GLU A 96 13.63 17.74 -12.92
C GLU A 96 12.98 19.10 -12.63
N GLN A 97 11.67 19.15 -12.42
CA GLN A 97 10.94 20.34 -12.00
C GLN A 97 9.96 19.95 -10.89
N PRO A 98 10.46 19.53 -9.71
CA PRO A 98 9.69 18.77 -8.73
C PRO A 98 8.55 19.56 -8.06
N GLU A 99 8.55 20.89 -8.16
CA GLU A 99 7.49 21.76 -7.65
C GLU A 99 6.51 22.26 -8.74
N GLN A 100 6.60 21.74 -9.97
CA GLN A 100 5.75 22.19 -11.09
C GLN A 100 4.71 21.15 -11.52
N LEU A 101 3.49 21.62 -11.81
CA LEU A 101 2.46 20.85 -12.52
C LEU A 101 2.13 21.52 -13.85
N LYS A 102 2.16 20.76 -14.94
CA LYS A 102 1.84 21.23 -16.29
C LYS A 102 0.65 20.46 -16.86
N CYS A 103 -0.31 21.13 -17.48
CA CYS A 103 -1.38 20.45 -18.19
C CYS A 103 -0.88 19.84 -19.51
N ARG A 104 -1.15 18.56 -19.74
CA ARG A 104 -0.76 17.89 -21.01
C ARG A 104 -1.59 18.32 -22.23
N PHE A 105 -2.76 18.92 -22.02
CA PHE A 105 -3.67 19.31 -23.11
C PHE A 105 -3.45 20.74 -23.63
N CYS A 106 -3.24 21.72 -22.74
CA CYS A 106 -3.02 23.12 -23.15
C CYS A 106 -1.62 23.66 -22.83
N GLY A 107 -0.73 22.85 -22.28
CA GLY A 107 0.66 23.24 -21.97
C GLY A 107 0.84 24.22 -20.80
N THR A 108 -0.25 24.74 -20.22
CA THR A 108 -0.20 25.67 -19.08
C THR A 108 0.46 25.01 -17.86
N VAL A 109 1.48 25.66 -17.29
CA VAL A 109 1.95 25.38 -15.92
C VAL A 109 0.89 25.92 -14.97
N VAL A 110 0.24 25.04 -14.20
CA VAL A 110 -0.87 25.38 -13.30
C VAL A 110 -0.41 25.58 -11.86
N LEU A 111 0.75 25.02 -11.51
CA LEU A 111 1.41 25.20 -10.22
C LEU A 111 2.92 25.35 -10.49
N PRO A 112 3.60 26.38 -9.98
CA PRO A 112 3.03 27.61 -9.41
C PRO A 112 2.38 28.47 -10.51
N ASN A 113 1.23 29.10 -10.22
CA ASN A 113 0.59 30.05 -11.13
C ASN A 113 -0.35 31.00 -10.36
N GLU A 114 -0.07 32.31 -10.40
CA GLU A 114 -0.85 33.35 -9.71
C GLU A 114 -2.30 33.47 -10.20
N LYS A 115 -2.63 32.94 -11.38
CA LYS A 115 -4.02 32.88 -11.89
C LYS A 115 -4.87 31.81 -11.21
N TYR A 116 -4.24 30.83 -10.57
CA TYR A 116 -4.90 29.70 -9.90
C TYR A 116 -4.41 29.57 -8.44
N PRO A 117 -4.54 30.63 -7.62
CA PRO A 117 -4.03 30.64 -6.25
C PRO A 117 -4.81 29.64 -5.39
N GLU A 118 -4.12 28.85 -4.58
CA GLU A 118 -4.76 27.97 -3.61
C GLU A 118 -5.11 28.74 -2.32
N ASP A 119 -5.99 29.73 -2.46
CA ASP A 119 -6.38 30.71 -1.43
C ASP A 119 -7.46 30.20 -0.47
N ARG A 120 -8.16 29.12 -0.82
CA ARG A 120 -9.14 28.45 0.04
C ARG A 120 -8.54 27.21 0.70
N VAL A 121 -9.15 26.80 1.81
CA VAL A 121 -8.69 25.65 2.60
C VAL A 121 -9.87 24.76 2.95
N LEU A 122 -9.75 23.47 2.63
CA LEU A 122 -10.60 22.42 3.18
C LEU A 122 -9.97 21.95 4.49
N THR A 123 -10.68 22.17 5.60
CA THR A 123 -10.24 21.78 6.95
C THR A 123 -11.07 20.59 7.46
N GLY A 124 -10.43 19.68 8.19
CA GLY A 124 -11.07 18.57 8.88
C GLY A 124 -10.15 17.99 9.95
N ARG A 125 -10.51 16.83 10.51
CA ARG A 125 -9.71 16.13 11.53
C ARG A 125 -9.45 14.69 11.13
N ASN A 126 -8.28 14.17 11.54
CA ASN A 126 -7.98 12.74 11.45
C ASN A 126 -8.52 11.98 12.68
N LYS A 127 -8.29 10.65 12.74
CA LYS A 127 -8.67 9.80 13.88
C LYS A 127 -8.05 10.22 15.22
N LEU A 128 -6.89 10.88 15.21
CA LEU A 128 -6.19 11.32 16.42
C LEU A 128 -6.68 12.71 16.92
N GLY A 129 -7.55 13.37 16.15
CA GLY A 129 -8.05 14.71 16.44
C GLY A 129 -7.20 15.84 15.86
N ASP A 130 -6.07 15.54 15.21
CA ASP A 130 -5.21 16.54 14.56
C ASP A 130 -6.01 17.32 13.51
N GLU A 131 -5.86 18.64 13.46
CA GLU A 131 -6.48 19.47 12.43
C GLU A 131 -5.66 19.40 11.13
N ILE A 132 -6.30 18.93 10.05
CA ILE A 132 -5.69 18.74 8.74
C ILE A 132 -6.27 19.77 7.77
N ARG A 133 -5.41 20.40 6.97
CA ARG A 133 -5.75 21.50 6.06
C ARG A 133 -5.22 21.21 4.66
N PHE A 134 -6.12 21.21 3.67
CA PHE A 134 -5.80 21.05 2.25
C PHE A 134 -6.09 22.36 1.51
N PRO A 135 -5.08 23.08 1.01
CA PRO A 135 -5.30 24.29 0.22
C PRO A 135 -5.86 23.91 -1.17
N TYR A 136 -6.67 24.79 -1.76
CA TYR A 136 -7.21 24.62 -3.11
C TYR A 136 -7.59 25.95 -3.77
N TYR A 137 -7.47 25.98 -5.10
CA TYR A 137 -8.04 27.03 -5.94
C TYR A 137 -9.51 26.70 -6.25
N HIS A 138 -10.42 27.67 -6.15
CA HIS A 138 -11.81 27.46 -6.57
C HIS A 138 -12.12 28.22 -7.86
N ASN A 139 -12.58 27.50 -8.89
CA ASN A 139 -13.12 28.14 -10.08
C ASN A 139 -14.60 28.44 -9.86
N GLU A 140 -14.95 29.72 -9.66
CA GLU A 140 -16.32 30.19 -9.40
C GLU A 140 -17.30 29.90 -10.55
N GLU A 141 -16.86 30.08 -11.80
CA GLU A 141 -17.70 29.88 -12.99
C GLU A 141 -18.19 28.42 -13.08
N LYS A 142 -17.27 27.47 -12.90
CA LYS A 142 -17.55 26.03 -13.02
C LYS A 142 -17.93 25.37 -11.69
N LYS A 143 -17.75 26.07 -10.57
CA LYS A 143 -17.96 25.59 -9.19
C LYS A 143 -17.10 24.36 -8.84
N VAL A 144 -15.86 24.32 -9.34
CA VAL A 144 -14.93 23.18 -9.17
C VAL A 144 -13.72 23.57 -8.31
N PRO A 145 -13.43 22.83 -7.22
CA PRO A 145 -12.19 22.97 -6.46
C PRO A 145 -11.02 22.23 -7.13
N HIS A 146 -9.85 22.85 -7.11
CA HIS A 146 -8.60 22.35 -7.69
C HIS A 146 -7.53 22.31 -6.59
N PHE A 147 -7.31 21.13 -6.03
CA PHE A 147 -6.27 20.89 -5.02
C PHE A 147 -4.93 20.57 -5.70
N LEU A 148 -4.29 21.58 -6.29
CA LEU A 148 -3.07 21.47 -7.09
C LEU A 148 -1.89 20.96 -6.28
N SER A 149 -1.58 21.55 -5.11
CA SER A 149 -0.47 21.06 -4.26
C SER A 149 -0.75 19.66 -3.71
N THR A 150 -2.01 19.38 -3.37
CA THR A 150 -2.44 18.05 -2.89
C THR A 150 -2.38 17.00 -4.00
N HIS A 151 -2.44 17.40 -5.27
CA HIS A 151 -2.23 16.51 -6.42
C HIS A 151 -0.73 16.31 -6.71
N LEU A 152 0.09 17.36 -6.53
CA LEU A 152 1.54 17.27 -6.61
C LEU A 152 2.09 16.22 -5.61
N TRP A 153 1.54 16.16 -4.40
CA TRP A 153 1.88 15.14 -3.40
C TRP A 153 1.66 13.71 -3.90
N ARG A 154 0.58 13.45 -4.67
CA ARG A 154 0.35 12.13 -5.29
C ARG A 154 1.49 11.75 -6.22
N LEU A 155 1.90 12.68 -7.08
CA LEU A 155 2.90 12.44 -8.12
C LEU A 155 4.30 12.24 -7.50
N LYS A 156 4.64 13.04 -6.49
CA LYS A 156 5.85 12.83 -5.67
C LYS A 156 5.85 11.48 -4.96
N ARG A 157 4.73 11.09 -4.33
CA ARG A 157 4.62 9.77 -3.67
C ARG A 157 4.79 8.62 -4.67
N ALA A 158 4.10 8.70 -5.81
CA ALA A 158 4.17 7.67 -6.86
C ALA A 158 5.57 7.54 -7.47
N TRP A 159 6.32 8.65 -7.59
CA TRP A 159 7.73 8.60 -7.97
C TRP A 159 8.56 7.91 -6.88
N LEU A 160 8.40 8.30 -5.61
CA LEU A 160 9.16 7.72 -4.50
C LEU A 160 8.91 6.21 -4.31
N THR A 161 7.67 5.74 -4.44
CA THR A 161 7.37 4.30 -4.35
C THR A 161 8.00 3.52 -5.52
N ALA A 162 7.97 4.07 -6.73
CA ALA A 162 8.69 3.50 -7.88
C ALA A 162 10.22 3.51 -7.68
N GLN A 163 10.79 4.55 -7.04
CA GLN A 163 12.20 4.55 -6.66
C GLN A 163 12.52 3.46 -5.63
N CYS A 164 11.62 3.16 -4.70
CA CYS A 164 11.83 2.11 -3.71
C CYS A 164 11.90 0.71 -4.37
N GLU A 165 11.09 0.43 -5.39
CA GLU A 165 11.25 -0.81 -6.19
C GLU A 165 12.61 -0.84 -6.91
N ALA A 166 12.99 0.27 -7.56
CA ALA A 166 14.26 0.36 -8.29
C ALA A 166 15.49 0.19 -7.36
N LEU A 167 15.44 0.79 -6.16
CA LEU A 167 16.43 0.65 -5.09
C LEU A 167 16.50 -0.80 -4.57
N GLY A 168 15.35 -1.46 -4.40
CA GLY A 168 15.31 -2.89 -4.08
C GLY A 168 16.00 -3.74 -5.16
N ARG A 169 15.69 -3.49 -6.45
CA ARG A 169 16.35 -4.18 -7.57
C ARG A 169 17.87 -3.96 -7.59
N ALA A 170 18.31 -2.72 -7.35
CA ALA A 170 19.73 -2.39 -7.24
C ALA A 170 20.39 -3.09 -6.04
N TYR A 171 19.70 -3.16 -4.88
CA TYR A 171 20.16 -3.90 -3.70
C TYR A 171 20.35 -5.40 -4.01
N LEU A 172 19.34 -6.09 -4.56
CA LEU A 172 19.45 -7.51 -4.92
C LEU A 172 20.57 -7.80 -5.92
N ALA A 173 20.82 -6.89 -6.87
CA ALA A 173 21.85 -7.08 -7.88
C ALA A 173 23.28 -6.82 -7.39
N THR A 174 23.46 -6.08 -6.28
CA THR A 174 24.78 -5.54 -5.88
C THR A 174 25.19 -5.85 -4.43
N GLY A 175 24.24 -6.12 -3.54
CA GLY A 175 24.46 -6.20 -2.08
C GLY A 175 24.80 -4.87 -1.40
N LYS A 176 24.64 -3.72 -2.07
CA LYS A 176 25.01 -2.41 -1.51
C LYS A 176 23.93 -1.89 -0.55
N GLU A 177 24.26 -1.87 0.73
CA GLU A 177 23.36 -1.45 1.83
C GLU A 177 22.84 -0.02 1.71
N ASP A 178 23.55 0.89 1.03
CA ASP A 178 23.07 2.26 0.77
C ASP A 178 21.68 2.28 0.09
N TYR A 179 21.41 1.32 -0.81
CA TYR A 179 20.12 1.20 -1.48
C TYR A 179 19.04 0.71 -0.51
N ALA A 180 19.34 -0.29 0.31
CA ALA A 180 18.42 -0.80 1.33
C ALA A 180 18.11 0.26 2.39
N ARG A 181 19.10 1.06 2.80
CA ARG A 181 18.93 2.19 3.71
C ARG A 181 17.94 3.22 3.18
N ARG A 182 17.99 3.59 1.90
CA ARG A 182 17.00 4.52 1.31
C ARG A 182 15.57 3.97 1.36
N VAL A 183 15.38 2.68 1.07
CA VAL A 183 14.07 2.01 1.16
C VAL A 183 13.57 1.97 2.63
N ALA A 184 14.44 1.58 3.57
CA ALA A 184 14.11 1.53 5.00
C ALA A 184 13.70 2.91 5.55
N LEU A 185 14.39 3.98 5.16
CA LEU A 185 14.04 5.37 5.50
C LEU A 185 12.68 5.80 4.94
N ALA A 186 12.39 5.45 3.69
CA ALA A 186 11.10 5.77 3.06
C ALA A 186 9.94 5.04 3.77
N LEU A 187 10.11 3.75 4.06
CA LEU A 187 9.15 2.94 4.82
C LEU A 187 8.93 3.49 6.25
N ASP A 188 10.00 3.81 6.97
CA ASP A 188 9.96 4.44 8.30
C ASP A 188 9.15 5.74 8.27
N ARG A 189 9.44 6.63 7.32
CA ARG A 189 8.70 7.89 7.15
C ARG A 189 7.23 7.66 6.79
N MET A 190 6.90 6.67 5.96
CA MET A 190 5.50 6.32 5.66
C MET A 190 4.79 5.80 6.92
N ALA A 191 5.44 4.97 7.73
CA ALA A 191 4.88 4.44 8.97
C ALA A 191 4.74 5.47 10.09
N GLN A 192 5.57 6.51 10.10
CA GLN A 192 5.35 7.69 10.96
C GLN A 192 4.15 8.53 10.50
N ARG A 193 3.81 8.54 9.21
CA ARG A 193 2.76 9.39 8.63
C ARG A 193 1.38 8.75 8.59
N TYR A 194 1.29 7.48 8.21
CA TYR A 194 0.02 6.77 7.99
C TYR A 194 -0.98 6.84 9.18
N PRO A 195 -0.57 6.69 10.45
CA PRO A 195 -1.50 6.83 11.58
C PRO A 195 -2.24 8.18 11.59
N HIS A 196 -1.56 9.26 11.21
CA HIS A 196 -2.06 10.63 11.16
C HIS A 196 -2.79 10.98 9.85
N TYR A 197 -2.81 10.11 8.84
CA TYR A 197 -3.56 10.39 7.62
C TYR A 197 -5.08 10.36 7.90
N PRO A 198 -5.84 11.37 7.43
CA PRO A 198 -7.30 11.36 7.52
C PRO A 198 -7.89 10.37 6.51
N VAL A 199 -9.08 9.85 6.84
CA VAL A 199 -9.90 9.06 5.92
C VAL A 199 -10.58 10.03 4.96
N MET A 200 -10.24 9.94 3.68
CA MET A 200 -10.74 10.84 2.63
C MET A 200 -11.57 10.08 1.60
N GLN A 201 -12.66 10.70 1.15
CA GLN A 201 -13.27 10.40 -0.14
C GLN A 201 -12.42 10.99 -1.25
N ASN A 202 -12.14 10.23 -2.30
CA ASN A 202 -11.21 10.63 -3.37
C ASN A 202 -11.74 10.22 -4.75
N LEU A 203 -12.65 11.02 -5.30
CA LEU A 203 -13.33 10.79 -6.57
C LEU A 203 -13.20 12.03 -7.48
N PRO A 204 -13.50 11.91 -8.79
CA PRO A 204 -13.63 13.05 -9.69
C PRO A 204 -14.44 14.20 -9.07
N ARG A 205 -13.82 15.38 -8.99
CA ARG A 205 -14.38 16.62 -8.39
C ARG A 205 -14.89 16.49 -6.94
N ARG A 206 -14.58 15.41 -6.23
CA ARG A 206 -15.02 15.17 -4.84
C ARG A 206 -13.86 14.64 -3.99
N PHE A 207 -13.22 15.57 -3.29
CA PHE A 207 -12.22 15.31 -2.28
C PHE A 207 -12.71 15.89 -0.95
N THR A 208 -13.03 15.03 0.02
CA THR A 208 -13.61 15.45 1.31
C THR A 208 -13.22 14.48 2.42
N PHE A 209 -13.17 14.98 3.65
CA PHE A 209 -13.10 14.15 4.85
C PHE A 209 -14.35 13.28 4.96
N ARG A 210 -14.19 12.08 5.52
CA ARG A 210 -15.31 11.24 5.95
C ARG A 210 -15.79 11.59 7.36
N GLU A 211 -17.11 11.45 7.54
CA GLU A 211 -17.81 11.61 8.82
C GLU A 211 -17.22 10.69 9.90
N SER A 212 -16.96 9.43 9.55
CA SER A 212 -16.16 8.50 10.36
C SER A 212 -14.69 8.52 9.92
N GLN A 213 -13.79 8.62 10.89
CA GLN A 213 -12.35 8.38 10.73
C GLN A 213 -11.94 6.95 11.15
N ASP A 214 -12.91 6.15 11.60
CA ASP A 214 -12.78 4.75 11.99
C ASP A 214 -13.30 3.80 10.90
N PRO A 215 -12.65 2.62 10.72
CA PRO A 215 -13.12 1.61 9.80
C PRO A 215 -14.40 0.91 10.32
N PRO A 216 -15.24 0.32 9.45
CA PRO A 216 -15.03 0.14 8.02
C PRO A 216 -15.16 1.43 7.21
N TYR A 217 -14.22 1.63 6.29
CA TYR A 217 -14.26 2.73 5.33
C TYR A 217 -15.25 2.43 4.20
N LEU A 218 -15.83 3.48 3.62
CA LEU A 218 -16.65 3.37 2.41
C LEU A 218 -15.77 3.06 1.18
N TRP A 219 -16.37 2.47 0.16
CA TRP A 219 -15.65 1.92 -1.00
C TRP A 219 -14.71 2.90 -1.67
N ASP A 220 -15.17 4.13 -1.85
CA ASP A 220 -14.50 5.28 -2.43
C ASP A 220 -13.58 6.03 -1.43
N SER A 221 -13.02 5.34 -0.43
CA SER A 221 -12.24 5.97 0.65
C SER A 221 -11.18 5.09 1.29
N GLY A 222 -10.26 5.76 2.00
CA GLY A 222 -9.17 5.17 2.77
C GLY A 222 -8.30 6.28 3.36
N LYS A 223 -7.24 5.90 4.07
CA LYS A 223 -6.15 6.81 4.47
C LYS A 223 -5.00 6.77 3.48
N TRP A 224 -4.63 5.58 3.04
CA TRP A 224 -3.49 5.38 2.15
C TRP A 224 -3.89 5.53 0.68
N ASN A 225 -5.01 4.93 0.27
CA ASN A 225 -5.62 5.17 -1.04
C ASN A 225 -7.15 5.31 -0.87
N TYR A 226 -7.90 4.81 -1.87
CA TYR A 226 -9.34 4.81 -2.00
C TYR A 226 -9.71 3.65 -2.95
N PHE A 227 -10.99 3.33 -3.13
CA PHE A 227 -11.45 2.30 -4.07
C PHE A 227 -10.97 0.88 -3.68
N HIS A 228 -11.13 0.53 -2.40
CA HIS A 228 -10.70 -0.76 -1.80
C HIS A 228 -9.22 -1.12 -2.02
N ASN A 229 -8.33 -0.16 -1.79
CA ASN A 229 -6.90 -0.32 -2.00
C ASN A 229 -6.08 0.26 -0.83
N GLU A 230 -6.55 0.08 0.40
CA GLU A 230 -5.92 0.65 1.59
C GLU A 230 -4.56 0.02 1.92
N ILE A 231 -4.36 -1.26 1.59
CA ILE A 231 -3.08 -1.95 1.82
C ILE A 231 -2.04 -1.51 0.77
N PRO A 232 -0.84 -1.04 1.17
CA PRO A 232 0.12 -0.35 0.31
C PRO A 232 0.93 -1.31 -0.59
N ILE A 233 0.27 -1.97 -1.54
CA ILE A 233 0.87 -2.96 -2.45
C ILE A 233 2.09 -2.44 -3.23
N GLU A 234 2.16 -1.13 -3.47
CA GLU A 234 3.26 -0.49 -4.20
C GLU A 234 4.59 -0.45 -3.42
N ILE A 235 4.58 -0.71 -2.10
CA ILE A 235 5.81 -0.70 -1.27
C ILE A 235 6.16 -2.07 -0.67
N ILE A 236 5.20 -2.99 -0.59
CA ILE A 236 5.41 -4.34 -0.02
C ILE A 236 6.54 -5.12 -0.74
N PRO A 237 6.65 -5.13 -2.09
CA PRO A 237 7.76 -5.79 -2.77
C PRO A 237 9.13 -5.17 -2.43
N ALA A 238 9.22 -3.85 -2.28
CA ALA A 238 10.47 -3.20 -1.88
C ALA A 238 10.85 -3.56 -0.44
N TYR A 239 9.86 -3.67 0.46
CA TYR A 239 10.07 -4.12 1.84
C TYR A 239 10.55 -5.56 1.93
N ASP A 240 9.94 -6.49 1.17
CA ASP A 240 10.38 -7.89 1.06
C ASP A 240 11.85 -8.01 0.67
N VAL A 241 12.26 -7.25 -0.34
CA VAL A 241 13.64 -7.22 -0.83
C VAL A 241 14.66 -6.80 0.23
N VAL A 242 14.32 -5.78 1.04
CA VAL A 242 15.26 -5.22 2.02
C VAL A 242 15.06 -5.81 3.43
N TYR A 243 14.13 -6.76 3.63
CA TYR A 243 13.66 -7.20 4.95
C TYR A 243 14.80 -7.54 5.91
N ASP A 244 15.77 -8.34 5.44
CA ASP A 244 16.92 -8.83 6.21
C ASP A 244 18.10 -7.84 6.30
N SER A 245 18.02 -6.67 5.66
CA SER A 245 19.11 -5.67 5.67
C SER A 245 19.45 -5.17 7.08
N PRO A 246 20.75 -5.04 7.42
CA PRO A 246 21.20 -4.40 8.67
C PRO A 246 20.76 -2.94 8.82
N ALA A 247 20.39 -2.26 7.72
CA ALA A 247 19.93 -0.87 7.75
C ALA A 247 18.73 -0.65 8.69
N PHE A 248 17.85 -1.65 8.85
CA PHE A 248 16.76 -1.58 9.84
C PHE A 248 17.28 -1.54 11.28
N GLY A 249 18.32 -2.32 11.61
CA GLY A 249 18.92 -2.33 12.94
C GLY A 249 19.69 -1.03 13.24
N GLU A 250 20.37 -0.47 12.23
CA GLU A 250 21.02 0.84 12.33
C GLU A 250 20.01 1.98 12.51
N LEU A 251 18.98 2.02 11.67
CA LEU A 251 17.94 3.04 11.76
C LEU A 251 17.17 2.93 13.08
N SER A 252 16.94 1.71 13.59
CA SER A 252 16.34 1.51 14.92
C SER A 252 17.18 2.11 16.05
N ARG A 253 18.51 1.94 16.01
CA ARG A 253 19.43 2.59 16.96
C ARG A 253 19.41 4.12 16.82
N GLN A 254 19.32 4.65 15.59
CA GLN A 254 19.22 6.09 15.33
C GLN A 254 17.88 6.69 15.79
N ARG A 255 16.79 5.91 15.74
CA ARG A 255 15.42 6.34 16.08
C ARG A 255 15.04 6.13 17.55
N GLY A 256 15.69 5.21 18.26
CA GLY A 256 15.33 4.84 19.62
C GLY A 256 14.09 3.92 19.72
N TYR A 257 13.67 3.31 18.62
CA TYR A 257 12.59 2.31 18.56
C TYR A 257 12.87 1.28 17.46
N ASP A 258 12.25 0.10 17.54
CA ASP A 258 12.32 -0.90 16.47
C ASP A 258 11.53 -0.42 15.24
N VAL A 259 12.27 -0.02 14.20
CA VAL A 259 11.72 0.52 12.95
C VAL A 259 10.98 -0.55 12.16
N ARG A 260 11.47 -1.80 12.13
CA ARG A 260 10.82 -2.90 11.39
C ARG A 260 9.47 -3.23 12.04
N ALA A 261 9.45 -3.37 13.37
CA ALA A 261 8.23 -3.59 14.13
C ALA A 261 7.24 -2.42 13.99
N LYS A 262 7.73 -1.17 13.94
CA LYS A 262 6.88 0.01 13.69
C LYS A 262 6.26 -0.01 12.29
N ILE A 263 7.03 -0.32 11.25
CA ILE A 263 6.52 -0.41 9.86
C ILE A 263 5.43 -1.47 9.75
N GLU A 264 5.68 -2.68 10.29
CA GLU A 264 4.66 -3.73 10.27
C GLU A 264 3.42 -3.32 11.06
N LYS A 265 3.57 -2.88 12.30
CA LYS A 265 2.44 -2.62 13.21
C LYS A 265 1.63 -1.39 12.80
N ASP A 266 2.29 -0.24 12.67
CA ASP A 266 1.62 1.06 12.59
C ASP A 266 1.24 1.42 11.14
N PHE A 267 1.74 0.68 10.13
CA PHE A 267 1.40 0.89 8.71
C PHE A 267 0.81 -0.37 8.06
N LEU A 268 1.59 -1.44 7.90
CA LEU A 268 1.17 -2.58 7.06
C LEU A 268 -0.01 -3.37 7.65
N LYS A 269 0.12 -3.82 8.91
CA LYS A 269 -0.94 -4.53 9.66
C LYS A 269 -2.11 -3.59 10.00
N ALA A 270 -1.86 -2.29 10.19
CA ALA A 270 -2.91 -1.29 10.41
C ALA A 270 -3.77 -1.07 9.15
N ALA A 271 -3.15 -1.02 7.96
CA ALA A 271 -3.86 -0.96 6.69
C ALA A 271 -4.65 -2.25 6.41
N PHE A 272 -4.06 -3.42 6.69
CA PHE A 272 -4.79 -4.68 6.61
C PHE A 272 -6.00 -4.71 7.55
N ALA A 273 -5.86 -4.27 8.80
CA ALA A 273 -6.97 -4.25 9.76
C ALA A 273 -8.14 -3.33 9.32
N ALA A 274 -7.86 -2.26 8.58
CA ALA A 274 -8.89 -1.40 8.00
C ALA A 274 -9.60 -2.06 6.80
N ALA A 275 -8.86 -2.80 5.96
CA ALA A 275 -9.41 -3.57 4.85
C ALA A 275 -10.20 -4.82 5.31
N GLU A 276 -9.72 -5.50 6.35
CA GLU A 276 -10.28 -6.74 6.91
C GLU A 276 -11.75 -6.59 7.32
N VAL A 277 -12.12 -5.46 7.93
CA VAL A 277 -13.47 -5.18 8.40
C VAL A 277 -14.39 -4.57 7.33
N SER A 278 -13.90 -4.38 6.10
CA SER A 278 -14.68 -3.81 4.98
C SER A 278 -15.94 -4.63 4.71
N LYS A 279 -17.09 -3.94 4.64
CA LYS A 279 -18.39 -4.55 4.28
C LYS A 279 -18.55 -4.82 2.77
N TYR A 280 -17.58 -4.45 1.96
CA TYR A 280 -17.62 -4.54 0.49
C TYR A 280 -16.63 -5.61 0.00
N HIS A 281 -16.92 -6.86 0.33
CA HIS A 281 -16.08 -8.03 0.00
C HIS A 281 -16.53 -8.77 -1.28
N VAL A 282 -17.78 -8.58 -1.71
CA VAL A 282 -18.27 -9.02 -3.04
C VAL A 282 -18.41 -7.81 -3.94
N SER A 283 -17.43 -7.59 -4.82
CA SER A 283 -17.37 -6.49 -5.77
C SER A 283 -16.37 -6.74 -6.90
N ASN A 284 -16.51 -6.01 -8.01
CA ASN A 284 -15.59 -5.96 -9.14
C ASN A 284 -14.18 -5.40 -8.84
N VAL A 285 -14.04 -4.77 -7.67
CA VAL A 285 -12.82 -4.10 -7.19
C VAL A 285 -12.13 -4.86 -6.08
N VAL A 286 -12.69 -6.01 -5.64
CA VAL A 286 -12.15 -6.88 -4.58
C VAL A 286 -10.65 -7.17 -4.74
N GLY A 287 -10.17 -7.28 -5.97
CA GLY A 287 -8.83 -7.76 -6.30
C GLY A 287 -7.69 -6.78 -6.00
N TYR A 288 -7.99 -5.59 -5.47
CA TYR A 288 -7.00 -4.67 -4.92
C TYR A 288 -6.58 -5.16 -3.52
N ASP A 289 -7.30 -4.80 -2.45
CA ASP A 289 -6.95 -5.19 -1.08
C ASP A 289 -6.80 -6.71 -0.86
N VAL A 290 -7.56 -7.57 -1.56
CA VAL A 290 -7.39 -9.03 -1.43
C VAL A 290 -6.04 -9.52 -1.96
N ARG A 291 -5.56 -8.98 -3.08
CA ARG A 291 -4.22 -9.28 -3.59
C ARG A 291 -3.15 -8.71 -2.66
N SER A 292 -3.36 -7.50 -2.18
CA SER A 292 -2.44 -6.81 -1.28
C SER A 292 -2.28 -7.57 0.04
N ALA A 293 -3.38 -8.07 0.61
CA ALA A 293 -3.40 -8.91 1.81
C ALA A 293 -2.67 -10.24 1.60
N ALA A 294 -2.92 -10.92 0.47
CA ALA A 294 -2.21 -12.15 0.11
C ALA A 294 -0.69 -11.94 0.09
N ILE A 295 -0.21 -10.96 -0.69
CA ILE A 295 1.22 -10.65 -0.80
C ILE A 295 1.80 -10.22 0.55
N LEU A 296 1.07 -9.40 1.33
CA LEU A 296 1.51 -8.99 2.66
C LEU A 296 1.69 -10.19 3.60
N GLY A 297 0.75 -11.14 3.59
CA GLY A 297 0.79 -12.34 4.42
C GLY A 297 2.03 -13.20 4.18
N TRP A 298 2.48 -13.31 2.94
CA TRP A 298 3.78 -13.91 2.61
C TRP A 298 4.93 -13.10 3.22
N VAL A 299 4.97 -11.79 2.93
CA VAL A 299 6.12 -10.90 3.24
C VAL A 299 6.33 -10.64 4.73
N ILE A 300 5.33 -10.86 5.59
CA ILE A 300 5.49 -10.70 7.05
C ILE A 300 5.26 -12.00 7.84
N ALA A 301 5.31 -13.15 7.16
CA ALA A 301 5.06 -14.48 7.72
C ALA A 301 3.74 -14.58 8.53
N GLU A 302 2.67 -13.99 8.00
CA GLU A 302 1.33 -13.94 8.60
C GLU A 302 0.34 -14.77 7.75
N PRO A 303 0.33 -16.11 7.91
CA PRO A 303 -0.51 -17.01 7.11
C PRO A 303 -1.99 -16.65 7.14
N ARG A 304 -2.49 -16.14 8.27
CA ARG A 304 -3.87 -15.69 8.45
C ARG A 304 -4.33 -14.69 7.37
N TYR A 305 -3.41 -13.85 6.86
CA TYR A 305 -3.75 -12.88 5.81
C TYR A 305 -3.90 -13.55 4.44
N VAL A 306 -3.17 -14.64 4.18
CA VAL A 306 -3.28 -15.47 2.98
C VAL A 306 -4.56 -16.29 3.00
N HIS A 307 -4.90 -16.88 4.16
CA HIS A 307 -6.17 -17.56 4.40
C HIS A 307 -7.36 -16.61 4.26
N TRP A 308 -7.32 -15.43 4.90
CA TRP A 308 -8.34 -14.38 4.72
C TRP A 308 -8.49 -14.00 3.24
N ALA A 309 -7.38 -13.75 2.54
CA ALA A 309 -7.42 -13.37 1.13
C ALA A 309 -8.05 -14.47 0.27
N PHE A 310 -7.66 -15.74 0.46
CA PHE A 310 -8.25 -16.85 -0.28
C PHE A 310 -9.74 -17.01 0.02
N ALA A 311 -10.16 -16.90 1.30
CA ALA A 311 -11.57 -16.92 1.67
C ALA A 311 -12.38 -15.81 0.97
N ARG A 312 -11.83 -14.59 0.85
CA ARG A 312 -12.46 -13.50 0.08
C ARG A 312 -12.54 -13.82 -1.42
N MET A 313 -11.52 -14.47 -2.00
CA MET A 313 -11.57 -14.94 -3.40
C MET A 313 -12.69 -15.98 -3.60
N LYS A 314 -12.81 -16.97 -2.71
CA LYS A 314 -13.89 -17.98 -2.74
C LYS A 314 -15.26 -17.32 -2.65
N GLU A 315 -15.46 -16.44 -1.67
CA GLU A 315 -16.73 -15.75 -1.46
C GLU A 315 -17.16 -14.89 -2.67
N ASN A 316 -16.21 -14.22 -3.32
CA ASN A 316 -16.47 -13.44 -4.52
C ASN A 316 -16.89 -14.35 -5.70
N MET A 317 -16.31 -15.55 -5.81
CA MET A 317 -16.71 -16.58 -6.77
C MET A 317 -18.09 -17.18 -6.48
N ASP A 318 -18.38 -17.51 -5.22
CA ASP A 318 -19.59 -18.22 -4.79
C ASP A 318 -20.84 -17.33 -4.77
N VAL A 319 -20.68 -16.02 -4.48
CA VAL A 319 -21.78 -15.06 -4.34
C VAL A 319 -21.92 -14.14 -5.55
N GLY A 320 -20.80 -13.75 -6.17
CA GLY A 320 -20.78 -12.70 -7.20
C GLY A 320 -20.98 -13.18 -8.65
N PHE A 321 -20.85 -14.48 -8.91
CA PHE A 321 -21.03 -15.06 -10.25
C PHE A 321 -22.31 -15.91 -10.32
N PHE A 322 -23.04 -15.78 -11.43
CA PHE A 322 -24.15 -16.67 -11.74
C PHE A 322 -23.65 -18.07 -12.13
N ARG A 323 -24.54 -19.07 -12.08
CA ARG A 323 -24.20 -20.48 -12.36
C ARG A 323 -23.65 -20.72 -13.78
N ASP A 324 -23.94 -19.85 -14.73
CA ASP A 324 -23.36 -19.86 -16.08
C ASP A 324 -21.89 -19.39 -16.13
N GLY A 325 -21.37 -18.81 -15.05
CA GLY A 325 -20.03 -18.26 -14.94
C GLY A 325 -19.98 -16.74 -15.20
N MET A 326 -21.10 -16.09 -15.50
CA MET A 326 -21.13 -14.63 -15.72
C MET A 326 -21.08 -13.88 -14.39
N TRP A 327 -20.50 -12.68 -14.39
CA TRP A 327 -20.50 -11.80 -13.22
C TRP A 327 -21.86 -11.08 -13.13
N HIS A 328 -22.35 -10.81 -11.92
CA HIS A 328 -23.70 -10.28 -11.72
C HIS A 328 -23.92 -8.81 -12.19
N GLU A 329 -22.85 -8.07 -12.48
CA GLU A 329 -22.93 -6.73 -13.08
C GLU A 329 -22.84 -6.76 -14.63
N ALA A 330 -22.21 -5.76 -15.25
CA ALA A 330 -22.04 -5.68 -16.70
C ALA A 330 -20.83 -6.51 -17.21
N PRO A 331 -20.78 -6.89 -18.50
CA PRO A 331 -19.64 -7.61 -19.09
C PRO A 331 -18.28 -6.89 -18.92
N SER A 332 -18.25 -5.56 -18.93
CA SER A 332 -17.04 -4.77 -18.63
C SER A 332 -16.55 -5.00 -17.21
N TYR A 333 -17.46 -5.07 -16.23
CA TYR A 333 -17.15 -5.39 -14.85
C TYR A 333 -16.85 -6.87 -14.63
N HIS A 334 -17.39 -7.78 -15.44
CA HIS A 334 -16.91 -9.17 -15.46
C HIS A 334 -15.41 -9.22 -15.75
N TYR A 335 -14.95 -8.62 -16.86
CA TYR A 335 -13.51 -8.61 -17.21
C TYR A 335 -12.64 -7.93 -16.15
N MET A 336 -13.14 -6.85 -15.54
CA MET A 336 -12.47 -6.19 -14.42
C MET A 336 -12.33 -7.13 -13.21
N THR A 337 -13.39 -7.84 -12.85
CA THR A 337 -13.41 -8.81 -11.74
C THR A 337 -12.46 -9.97 -11.99
N ILE A 338 -12.53 -10.60 -13.17
CA ILE A 338 -11.62 -11.68 -13.59
C ILE A 338 -10.16 -11.19 -13.57
N GLY A 339 -9.87 -10.00 -14.10
CA GLY A 339 -8.53 -9.40 -14.06
C GLY A 339 -8.03 -9.09 -12.65
N GLY A 340 -8.93 -8.78 -11.72
CA GLY A 340 -8.65 -8.69 -10.28
C GLY A 340 -8.32 -10.05 -9.67
N LEU A 341 -9.28 -10.97 -9.72
CA LEU A 341 -9.18 -12.31 -9.11
C LEU A 341 -8.01 -13.13 -9.67
N LYS A 342 -7.73 -13.06 -10.98
CA LYS A 342 -6.55 -13.73 -11.57
C LYS A 342 -5.26 -13.30 -10.87
N ARG A 343 -5.06 -11.99 -10.66
CA ARG A 343 -3.89 -11.45 -9.96
C ARG A 343 -3.86 -11.80 -8.46
N CYS A 344 -5.01 -12.15 -7.87
CA CYS A 344 -5.11 -12.65 -6.50
C CYS A 344 -4.70 -14.13 -6.43
N PHE A 345 -5.24 -14.98 -7.30
CA PHE A 345 -4.87 -16.40 -7.41
C PHE A 345 -3.39 -16.57 -7.79
N ASP A 346 -2.89 -15.76 -8.72
CA ASP A 346 -1.46 -15.73 -9.09
C ASP A 346 -0.56 -15.36 -7.89
N ALA A 347 -1.04 -14.55 -6.94
CA ALA A 347 -0.28 -14.12 -5.77
C ALA A 347 -0.23 -15.14 -4.63
N ILE A 348 -1.07 -16.19 -4.65
CA ILE A 348 -1.09 -17.25 -3.63
C ILE A 348 -0.67 -18.62 -4.17
N ARG A 349 -0.38 -18.74 -5.47
CA ARG A 349 0.01 -20.01 -6.08
C ARG A 349 1.38 -20.48 -5.57
N GLY A 350 1.46 -21.75 -5.17
CA GLY A 350 2.63 -22.35 -4.53
C GLY A 350 2.79 -22.01 -3.05
N TYR A 351 1.86 -21.25 -2.45
CA TYR A 351 1.95 -20.91 -1.02
C TYR A 351 1.93 -22.17 -0.14
N SER A 352 2.73 -22.16 0.92
CA SER A 352 2.69 -23.17 1.98
C SER A 352 2.72 -22.48 3.33
N ASP A 353 1.82 -22.88 4.22
CA ASP A 353 1.79 -22.40 5.60
C ASP A 353 3.07 -22.81 6.35
N PRO A 354 3.55 -22.01 7.32
CA PRO A 354 4.70 -22.40 8.13
C PRO A 354 4.42 -23.70 8.91
N PRO A 355 5.44 -24.54 9.19
CA PRO A 355 5.24 -25.81 9.88
C PRO A 355 4.49 -25.67 11.21
N GLY A 356 3.46 -26.49 11.40
CA GLY A 356 2.62 -26.47 12.60
C GLY A 356 1.49 -25.43 12.61
N TYR A 357 1.41 -24.53 11.62
CA TYR A 357 0.22 -23.69 11.45
C TYR A 357 -0.98 -24.51 10.95
N VAL A 358 -2.14 -24.18 11.50
CA VAL A 358 -3.49 -24.59 11.10
C VAL A 358 -4.35 -23.34 11.27
N ASP A 359 -5.19 -23.03 10.29
CA ASP A 359 -6.02 -21.82 10.35
C ASP A 359 -7.11 -21.92 11.43
N ALA A 360 -7.30 -20.84 12.18
CA ALA A 360 -8.22 -20.81 13.31
C ALA A 360 -9.69 -20.63 12.91
N VAL A 361 -9.99 -20.26 11.66
CA VAL A 361 -11.35 -20.01 11.16
C VAL A 361 -11.97 -21.28 10.60
N ASP A 362 -11.23 -22.03 9.78
CA ASP A 362 -11.76 -23.22 9.09
C ASP A 362 -10.97 -24.52 9.36
N GLY A 363 -9.90 -24.47 10.14
CA GLY A 363 -9.07 -25.63 10.48
C GLY A 363 -8.22 -26.14 9.31
N THR A 364 -8.13 -25.39 8.20
CA THR A 364 -7.37 -25.81 7.03
C THR A 364 -5.90 -25.44 7.13
N ARG A 365 -5.14 -25.97 6.17
CA ARG A 365 -3.73 -25.69 5.96
C ARG A 365 -3.46 -25.69 4.46
N PHE A 366 -2.63 -24.78 4.00
CA PHE A 366 -2.12 -24.73 2.63
C PHE A 366 -0.74 -25.38 2.57
N ASP A 367 -0.57 -26.36 1.69
CA ASP A 367 0.72 -26.95 1.35
C ASP A 367 0.82 -26.98 -0.18
N ASN A 368 1.72 -26.18 -0.74
CA ASN A 368 1.86 -25.89 -2.18
C ASN A 368 0.52 -25.58 -2.88
N LEU A 369 -0.14 -24.50 -2.45
CA LEU A 369 -1.49 -24.15 -2.86
C LEU A 369 -1.63 -23.95 -4.39
N GLU A 370 -2.53 -24.71 -5.00
CA GLU A 370 -2.98 -24.54 -6.37
C GLU A 370 -4.46 -24.09 -6.38
N PRO A 371 -4.75 -22.77 -6.47
CA PRO A 371 -6.10 -22.25 -6.32
C PRO A 371 -7.09 -22.83 -7.34
N GLU A 372 -6.62 -23.15 -8.55
CA GLU A 372 -7.42 -23.76 -9.61
C GLU A 372 -7.97 -25.14 -9.22
N LYS A 373 -7.23 -25.93 -8.43
CA LYS A 373 -7.69 -27.24 -7.92
C LYS A 373 -8.73 -27.07 -6.81
N GLN A 374 -8.62 -26.00 -6.02
CA GLN A 374 -9.51 -25.69 -4.91
C GLN A 374 -10.83 -25.02 -5.35
N LEU A 375 -10.83 -24.36 -6.51
CA LEU A 375 -11.99 -23.67 -7.09
C LEU A 375 -12.19 -24.03 -8.59
N PRO A 376 -12.64 -25.26 -8.93
CA PRO A 376 -12.83 -25.66 -10.33
C PRO A 376 -13.75 -24.74 -11.15
N PHE A 377 -14.72 -24.09 -10.50
CA PHE A 377 -15.62 -23.12 -11.14
C PHE A 377 -14.90 -21.88 -11.71
N TRP A 378 -13.70 -21.53 -11.19
CA TRP A 378 -12.85 -20.45 -11.71
C TRP A 378 -12.50 -20.63 -13.18
N ALA A 379 -12.29 -21.87 -13.64
CA ALA A 379 -12.01 -22.15 -15.05
C ALA A 379 -13.20 -21.82 -15.98
N LYS A 380 -14.42 -21.95 -15.47
CA LYS A 380 -15.64 -21.59 -16.20
C LYS A 380 -15.85 -20.08 -16.23
N ALA A 381 -15.73 -19.41 -15.09
CA ALA A 381 -15.95 -17.98 -14.97
C ALA A 381 -15.04 -17.17 -15.91
N GLN A 382 -13.75 -17.50 -15.98
CA GLN A 382 -12.78 -16.85 -16.87
C GLN A 382 -13.16 -16.84 -18.37
N ARG A 383 -13.99 -17.80 -18.81
CA ARG A 383 -14.36 -18.00 -20.22
C ARG A 383 -15.84 -17.72 -20.52
N ALA A 384 -16.65 -17.44 -19.49
CA ALA A 384 -18.09 -17.22 -19.66
C ALA A 384 -18.44 -16.08 -20.66
N PRO A 385 -17.70 -14.96 -20.76
CA PRO A 385 -17.97 -13.93 -21.76
C PRO A 385 -17.72 -14.33 -23.22
N GLU A 386 -16.94 -15.39 -23.47
CA GLU A 386 -16.59 -15.79 -24.85
C GLU A 386 -17.83 -16.13 -25.69
N VAL A 387 -18.92 -16.56 -25.06
CA VAL A 387 -20.18 -16.92 -25.75
C VAL A 387 -21.02 -15.71 -26.19
N ILE A 388 -20.69 -14.51 -25.70
CA ILE A 388 -21.35 -13.23 -26.06
C ILE A 388 -20.40 -12.24 -26.75
N GLY A 389 -19.13 -12.62 -26.98
CA GLY A 389 -18.16 -11.79 -27.68
C GLY A 389 -18.43 -11.76 -29.19
N PHE A 390 -18.28 -10.59 -29.82
CA PHE A 390 -18.41 -10.47 -31.27
C PHE A 390 -17.18 -11.10 -31.98
N PRO A 391 -17.34 -11.69 -33.19
CA PRO A 391 -16.25 -12.38 -33.90
C PRO A 391 -15.04 -11.50 -34.29
N ASN A 392 -15.15 -10.18 -34.18
CA ASN A 392 -14.10 -9.21 -34.46
C ASN A 392 -13.18 -8.94 -33.25
N GLY A 393 -13.47 -9.50 -32.07
CA GLY A 393 -12.66 -9.28 -30.85
C GLY A 393 -12.81 -7.88 -30.25
N ILE A 394 -13.94 -7.21 -30.49
CA ILE A 394 -14.31 -5.89 -29.95
C ILE A 394 -15.55 -6.05 -29.05
#